data_AF-A0AA36JKI3-F1
#
_entry.id   AF-A0AA36JKI3-F1
#
_cell.length_a   1.000
_cell.length_b   1.000
_cell.length_c   1.000
_cell.angle_alpha   90.00
_cell.angle_beta   90.00
_cell.angle_gamma   90.00
#
_symmetry.space_group_name_H-M   'P 1'
#
loop_
_entity.id
_entity.type
_entity.pdbx_description
1 polymer ?
#
loop_
_entity_poly.entity_id
_entity_poly.type
_entity_poly.pdbx_seq_one_letter_code
_entity_poly.pdbx_strand_id
1 'polypeptide(L)'
;MHSSAWPRKASMIPAVMRNDPCLAARPQLRREMEAWWAGSLWDPRSPALGSGEFFGTDFTCSSSMRDVLATLRRSDGERLSRAVAQGDLQSTRSLRRSAGDATPALHLALEIGAAPETVDLLAAACDHLNVWLPEPVVVTWARASCRAALDLGCAKGAVARLDALLWAGADVNSVGRGSETALHIVARTLQLLLQESRRYAVQHLASVRHELQDTVSELRQLYHDLVARGADAGMLDREGLTAVERLSEMSCSELLAAKRRSYGTKRYREARWQAPRWAPLSLAILARGRAVGSRRGCRCRRFWRSWAERLGVEAPKVELATLQDAFGNELRGMRATDDIPSEEPIITVPANCALQVTTAGPCPGDFVAEEVWQKLPWWAQLAVLVLREVKQPRLAEWAATLPQSFEEIPLNWTNEELAWLEYPALLQQIEKQRQEIEAAFRDASASSLSFTEAEFLWAVQLVRSRAFSGPYEGRQAQDRAVQLAFIGVLLVLSIGTGFVTPENGVNGALAAAIAIPLTDFLVGQTSSLKRHVVCPVVDYLNHDGATISDIAYEYFGDAFVVRINGGFKEGEEVCINYGEQRSNDTLLQFYGFVERDNANDTYTMDILRHLDEEAAKERSLEVPLPAEG
;
A
#
# COMPACT_ATOMS: atom_id res chain seq x y z
N MET A 1 9.84 64.46 -18.48
CA MET A 1 10.99 63.67 -17.99
C MET A 1 10.44 62.45 -17.26
N HIS A 2 10.23 61.35 -17.99
CA HIS A 2 9.78 60.08 -17.43
C HIS A 2 11.00 59.20 -17.17
N SER A 3 11.19 58.80 -15.91
CA SER A 3 12.12 57.75 -15.50
C SER A 3 11.38 56.41 -15.56
N SER A 4 11.75 55.55 -16.49
CA SER A 4 11.25 54.19 -16.65
C SER A 4 11.84 53.28 -15.57
N ALA A 5 11.01 52.82 -14.63
CA ALA A 5 11.37 51.77 -13.70
C ALA A 5 11.54 50.45 -14.46
N TRP A 6 12.72 49.85 -14.38
CA TRP A 6 13.03 48.54 -14.95
C TRP A 6 12.24 47.44 -14.21
N PRO A 7 11.76 46.38 -14.90
CA PRO A 7 11.06 45.29 -14.23
C PRO A 7 12.03 44.50 -13.36
N ARG A 8 11.63 44.22 -12.11
CA ARG A 8 12.38 43.35 -11.18
C ARG A 8 12.52 41.95 -11.79
N LYS A 9 13.74 41.39 -11.81
CA LYS A 9 14.00 40.00 -12.22
C LYS A 9 13.06 39.05 -11.47
N ALA A 10 12.33 38.21 -12.19
CA ALA A 10 11.51 37.17 -11.59
C ALA A 10 12.42 36.12 -10.94
N SER A 11 12.16 35.80 -9.66
CA SER A 11 12.89 34.76 -8.93
C SER A 11 12.56 33.38 -9.50
N MET A 12 13.59 32.61 -9.85
CA MET A 12 13.50 31.28 -10.47
C MET A 12 13.39 30.14 -9.44
N ILE A 13 13.42 30.47 -8.13
CA ILE A 13 13.25 29.49 -7.05
C ILE A 13 11.77 29.06 -6.98
N PRO A 14 11.45 27.76 -6.85
CA PRO A 14 10.09 27.26 -6.65
C PRO A 14 9.35 27.97 -5.51
N ALA A 15 8.03 28.11 -5.64
CA ALA A 15 7.21 28.86 -4.66
C ALA A 15 7.31 28.30 -3.22
N VAL A 16 7.50 26.99 -3.09
CA VAL A 16 7.69 26.29 -1.81
C VAL A 16 8.97 26.75 -1.08
N MET A 17 10.08 26.90 -1.81
CA MET A 17 11.36 27.34 -1.23
C MET A 17 11.43 28.84 -0.99
N ARG A 18 10.55 29.63 -1.61
CA ARG A 18 10.48 31.10 -1.41
C ARG A 18 9.92 31.48 -0.04
N ASN A 19 9.09 30.62 0.55
CA ASN A 19 8.44 30.85 1.84
C ASN A 19 9.13 30.11 2.99
N ASP A 20 10.27 29.46 2.71
CA ASP A 20 11.05 28.76 3.72
C ASP A 20 11.77 29.78 4.66
N PRO A 21 11.51 29.73 5.99
CA PRO A 21 12.07 30.69 6.94
C PRO A 21 13.61 30.64 7.03
N CYS A 22 14.21 29.48 6.77
CA CYS A 22 15.66 29.27 6.84
C CYS A 22 16.37 29.88 5.62
N LEU A 23 15.77 29.78 4.44
CA LEU A 23 16.21 30.44 3.20
C LEU A 23 16.03 31.96 3.25
N ALA A 24 14.95 32.45 3.87
CA ALA A 24 14.74 33.88 4.09
C ALA A 24 15.82 34.50 5.00
N ALA A 25 16.32 33.74 5.97
CA ALA A 25 17.40 34.16 6.87
C ALA A 25 18.81 34.15 6.23
N ARG A 26 18.97 33.58 5.01
CA ARG A 26 20.29 33.38 4.36
C ARG A 26 20.30 33.92 2.91
N PRO A 27 20.37 35.25 2.72
CA PRO A 27 20.23 35.91 1.40
C PRO A 27 21.41 35.69 0.44
N GLN A 28 22.55 35.19 0.92
CA GLN A 28 23.70 34.82 0.09
C GLN A 28 23.46 33.48 -0.62
N LEU A 29 23.05 32.46 0.14
CA LEU A 29 22.67 31.14 -0.35
C LEU A 29 21.52 31.23 -1.35
N ARG A 30 20.53 32.08 -1.09
CA ARG A 30 19.45 32.37 -2.05
C ARG A 30 19.98 32.90 -3.38
N ARG A 31 20.96 33.80 -3.38
CA ARG A 31 21.54 34.38 -4.60
C ARG A 31 22.39 33.37 -5.37
N GLU A 32 23.11 32.51 -4.66
CA GLU A 32 23.88 31.42 -5.27
C GLU A 32 22.96 30.38 -5.93
N MET A 33 21.85 30.03 -5.26
CA MET A 33 20.82 29.16 -5.85
C MET A 33 20.11 29.81 -7.04
N GLU A 34 19.79 31.10 -6.97
CA GLU A 34 19.21 31.84 -8.11
C GLU A 34 20.20 31.91 -9.30
N ALA A 35 21.50 32.08 -9.04
CA ALA A 35 22.53 32.07 -10.08
C ALA A 35 22.74 30.69 -10.70
N TRP A 36 22.71 29.63 -9.88
CA TRP A 36 22.79 28.24 -10.32
C TRP A 36 21.58 27.87 -11.21
N TRP A 37 20.37 28.28 -10.81
CA TRP A 37 19.15 28.05 -11.59
C TRP A 37 19.10 28.86 -12.88
N ALA A 38 19.64 30.08 -12.87
CA ALA A 38 19.71 30.94 -14.06
C ALA A 38 20.79 30.51 -15.07
N GLY A 39 21.79 29.72 -14.65
CA GLY A 39 22.83 29.17 -15.53
C GLY A 39 22.38 27.97 -16.37
N SER A 40 21.22 27.39 -16.07
CA SER A 40 20.68 26.21 -16.76
C SER A 40 19.81 26.63 -17.96
N LEU A 41 20.46 26.87 -19.11
CA LEU A 41 19.92 26.90 -20.49
C LEU A 41 18.42 27.25 -20.65
N TRP A 42 18.06 28.53 -20.46
CA TRP A 42 16.82 29.08 -21.02
C TRP A 42 16.98 30.59 -21.31
N ASP A 43 16.80 31.02 -22.57
CA ASP A 43 16.74 32.44 -22.94
C ASP A 43 15.26 32.85 -23.11
N PRO A 44 14.71 33.68 -22.21
CA PRO A 44 13.31 34.09 -22.25
C PRO A 44 13.00 35.17 -23.31
N ARG A 45 13.92 35.51 -24.21
CA ARG A 45 13.72 36.58 -25.21
C ARG A 45 13.18 36.11 -26.56
N SER A 46 12.83 34.84 -26.75
CA SER A 46 12.28 34.38 -28.03
C SER A 46 10.77 34.68 -28.10
N PRO A 47 10.31 35.64 -28.93
CA PRO A 47 8.92 36.05 -28.99
C PRO A 47 8.28 35.43 -30.22
N ALA A 48 7.72 34.23 -30.09
CA ALA A 48 6.81 33.69 -31.09
C ALA A 48 5.73 32.85 -30.43
N LEU A 49 4.47 33.16 -30.79
CA LEU A 49 3.24 32.40 -30.56
C LEU A 49 2.54 32.63 -29.22
N GLY A 50 1.88 33.79 -29.15
CA GLY A 50 0.62 33.92 -28.45
C GLY A 50 -0.57 33.52 -29.34
N SER A 51 -1.72 33.38 -28.68
CA SER A 51 -3.07 33.08 -29.18
C SER A 51 -3.37 31.60 -29.44
N GLY A 52 -4.48 31.15 -28.83
CA GLY A 52 -4.85 29.76 -28.75
C GLY A 52 -5.53 29.22 -29.99
N GLU A 53 -5.25 27.95 -30.25
CA GLU A 53 -6.12 27.04 -30.98
C GLU A 53 -6.09 25.70 -30.22
N PHE A 54 -7.28 25.29 -29.82
CA PHE A 54 -7.60 24.02 -29.20
C PHE A 54 -7.69 23.00 -30.36
N PHE A 55 -6.84 21.97 -30.32
CA PHE A 55 -6.61 20.92 -31.34
C PHE A 55 -5.78 21.30 -32.58
N GLY A 56 -4.48 20.97 -32.54
CA GLY A 56 -3.57 20.91 -33.68
C GLY A 56 -2.57 19.76 -33.52
N THR A 57 -2.50 18.89 -34.52
CA THR A 57 -1.74 17.65 -34.62
C THR A 57 -0.24 17.86 -34.84
N ASP A 58 0.48 18.40 -33.85
CA ASP A 58 1.95 18.44 -33.86
C ASP A 58 2.55 18.31 -32.46
N PHE A 59 2.56 17.07 -31.96
CA PHE A 59 3.46 16.66 -30.88
C PHE A 59 4.65 15.89 -31.45
N THR A 60 5.36 16.47 -32.41
CA THR A 60 6.68 15.96 -32.81
C THR A 60 7.75 16.66 -31.99
N CYS A 61 8.29 15.95 -30.99
CA CYS A 61 9.56 16.29 -30.36
C CYS A 61 10.72 16.01 -31.34
N SER A 62 10.72 16.69 -32.49
CA SER A 62 11.66 16.42 -33.59
C SER A 62 12.87 17.36 -33.62
N SER A 63 12.86 18.47 -32.87
CA SER A 63 13.92 19.48 -32.91
C SER A 63 15.06 19.23 -31.90
N SER A 64 14.80 18.64 -30.74
CA SER A 64 15.86 18.43 -29.72
C SER A 64 16.86 17.32 -30.07
N MET A 65 16.41 16.24 -30.73
CA MET A 65 17.26 15.07 -31.01
C MET A 65 18.11 15.25 -32.28
N ARG A 66 17.60 16.00 -33.27
CA ARG A 66 18.38 16.32 -34.49
C ARG A 66 19.59 17.18 -34.19
N ASP A 67 19.49 18.08 -33.22
CA ASP A 67 20.60 18.95 -32.81
C ASP A 67 21.67 18.19 -31.99
N VAL A 68 21.24 17.20 -31.19
CA VAL A 68 22.15 16.25 -30.52
C VAL A 68 22.86 15.35 -31.53
N LEU A 69 22.13 14.84 -32.53
CA LEU A 69 22.68 14.05 -33.64
C LEU A 69 23.61 14.87 -34.56
N ALA A 70 23.38 16.18 -34.72
CA ALA A 70 24.22 17.06 -35.52
C ALA A 70 25.59 17.34 -34.86
N THR A 71 25.69 17.18 -33.54
CA THR A 71 26.92 17.40 -32.76
C THR A 71 27.86 16.18 -32.79
N LEU A 72 27.36 14.98 -33.12
CA LEU A 72 28.12 13.71 -33.18
C LEU A 72 28.85 13.46 -34.52
N ARG A 73 29.28 14.52 -35.22
CA ARG A 73 29.93 14.38 -36.53
C ARG A 73 31.40 13.97 -36.40
N ARG A 74 31.67 12.68 -36.74
CA ARG A 74 32.95 12.00 -37.12
C ARG A 74 33.50 10.88 -36.19
N SER A 75 32.69 10.24 -35.34
CA SER A 75 33.17 9.16 -34.45
C SER A 75 32.50 7.81 -34.68
N ASP A 76 33.12 6.74 -34.17
CA ASP A 76 32.57 5.36 -34.16
C ASP A 76 31.17 5.26 -33.52
N GLY A 77 30.73 6.28 -32.77
CA GLY A 77 29.36 6.40 -32.25
C GLY A 77 28.30 6.50 -33.35
N GLU A 78 28.57 7.17 -34.48
CA GLU A 78 27.60 7.25 -35.58
C GLU A 78 27.45 5.90 -36.30
N ARG A 79 28.55 5.14 -36.41
CA ARG A 79 28.55 3.79 -36.97
C ARG A 79 27.82 2.83 -36.05
N LEU A 80 28.00 2.97 -34.74
CA LEU A 80 27.27 2.19 -33.73
C LEU A 80 25.77 2.47 -33.82
N SER A 81 25.35 3.74 -33.82
CA SER A 81 23.93 4.10 -33.96
C SER A 81 23.32 3.63 -35.29
N ARG A 82 24.08 3.67 -36.39
CA ARG A 82 23.64 3.09 -37.68
C ARG A 82 23.48 1.57 -37.63
N ALA A 83 24.41 0.86 -36.99
CA ALA A 83 24.30 -0.59 -36.81
C ALA A 83 23.07 -0.97 -35.96
N VAL A 84 22.80 -0.21 -34.90
CA VAL A 84 21.60 -0.35 -34.06
C VAL A 84 20.33 -0.09 -34.86
N ALA A 85 20.28 0.99 -35.64
CA ALA A 85 19.14 1.31 -36.50
C ALA A 85 18.86 0.25 -37.58
N GLN A 86 19.88 -0.47 -38.01
CA GLN A 86 19.77 -1.57 -38.98
C GLN A 86 19.46 -2.93 -38.33
N GLY A 87 19.43 -3.01 -37.00
CA GLY A 87 19.24 -4.26 -36.27
C GLY A 87 20.43 -5.23 -36.38
N ASP A 88 21.62 -4.77 -36.77
CA ASP A 88 22.80 -5.61 -36.93
C ASP A 88 23.52 -5.79 -35.58
N LEU A 89 23.17 -6.87 -34.89
CA LEU A 89 23.74 -7.22 -33.59
C LEU A 89 25.26 -7.49 -33.65
N GLN A 90 25.77 -8.05 -34.76
CA GLN A 90 27.20 -8.38 -34.89
C GLN A 90 28.02 -7.11 -35.08
N SER A 91 27.57 -6.20 -35.95
CA SER A 91 28.20 -4.89 -36.10
C SER A 91 28.12 -4.09 -34.80
N THR A 92 26.98 -4.12 -34.11
CA THR A 92 26.81 -3.45 -32.80
C THR A 92 27.81 -3.98 -31.77
N ARG A 93 28.00 -5.30 -31.66
CA ARG A 93 29.00 -5.94 -30.78
C ARG A 93 30.43 -5.50 -31.09
N SER A 94 30.78 -5.44 -32.37
CA SER A 94 32.14 -5.06 -32.80
C SER A 94 32.44 -3.58 -32.52
N LEU A 95 31.48 -2.70 -32.80
CA LEU A 95 31.64 -1.24 -32.71
C LEU A 95 31.49 -0.72 -31.28
N ARG A 96 30.81 -1.46 -30.39
CA ARG A 96 30.68 -1.09 -28.97
C ARG A 96 32.02 -0.90 -28.28
N ARG A 97 33.03 -1.71 -28.63
CA ARG A 97 34.35 -1.65 -27.99
C ARG A 97 35.18 -0.44 -28.41
N SER A 98 34.87 0.16 -29.57
CA SER A 98 35.58 1.32 -30.12
C SER A 98 34.81 2.63 -29.90
N ALA A 99 33.51 2.56 -29.64
CA ALA A 99 32.70 3.73 -29.29
C ALA A 99 33.00 4.16 -27.85
N GLY A 100 33.47 5.39 -27.66
CA GLY A 100 33.78 5.92 -26.33
C GLY A 100 32.56 6.14 -25.43
N ASP A 101 31.37 6.32 -26.02
CA ASP A 101 30.11 6.44 -25.28
C ASP A 101 28.99 5.74 -26.06
N ALA A 102 28.41 4.69 -25.47
CA ALA A 102 27.32 3.91 -26.04
C ALA A 102 25.93 4.48 -25.69
N THR A 103 25.86 5.51 -24.84
CA THR A 103 24.60 6.09 -24.33
C THR A 103 23.69 6.59 -25.45
N PRO A 104 24.16 7.35 -26.46
CA PRO A 104 23.30 7.81 -27.56
C PRO A 104 22.73 6.65 -28.39
N ALA A 105 23.50 5.58 -28.57
CA ALA A 105 23.06 4.38 -29.29
C ALA A 105 22.04 3.58 -28.48
N LEU A 106 22.16 3.56 -27.15
CA LEU A 106 21.19 2.95 -26.24
C LEU A 106 19.85 3.70 -26.26
N HIS A 107 19.86 5.03 -26.19
CA HIS A 107 18.62 5.82 -26.31
C HIS A 107 17.94 5.56 -27.66
N LEU A 108 18.70 5.54 -28.77
CA LEU A 108 18.17 5.20 -30.08
C LEU A 108 17.57 3.78 -30.10
N ALA A 109 18.25 2.80 -29.51
CA ALA A 109 17.77 1.42 -29.42
C ALA A 109 16.43 1.32 -28.69
N LEU A 110 16.26 2.07 -27.60
CA LEU A 110 14.99 2.12 -26.86
C LEU A 110 13.88 2.78 -27.69
N GLU A 111 14.18 3.89 -28.38
CA GLU A 111 13.19 4.62 -29.18
C GLU A 111 12.67 3.82 -30.38
N ILE A 112 13.53 3.07 -31.06
CA ILE A 112 13.13 2.24 -32.20
C ILE A 112 12.57 0.87 -31.77
N GLY A 113 12.52 0.58 -30.47
CA GLY A 113 12.07 -0.71 -29.96
C GLY A 113 12.98 -1.88 -30.37
N ALA A 114 14.31 -1.68 -30.37
CA ALA A 114 15.29 -2.71 -30.72
C ALA A 114 15.14 -3.98 -29.86
N ALA A 115 15.72 -5.08 -30.35
CA ALA A 115 15.70 -6.37 -29.67
C ALA A 115 16.32 -6.27 -28.25
N PRO A 116 15.78 -6.98 -27.23
CA PRO A 116 16.30 -6.94 -25.87
C PRO A 116 17.80 -7.23 -25.77
N GLU A 117 18.31 -8.13 -26.61
CA GLU A 117 19.74 -8.49 -26.68
C GLU A 117 20.62 -7.32 -27.12
N THR A 118 20.09 -6.43 -27.97
CA THR A 118 20.78 -5.20 -28.37
C THR A 118 20.79 -4.19 -27.24
N VAL A 119 19.69 -4.08 -26.48
CA VAL A 119 19.58 -3.18 -25.32
C VAL A 119 20.49 -3.64 -24.19
N ASP A 120 20.49 -4.94 -23.86
CA ASP A 120 21.38 -5.55 -22.87
C ASP A 120 22.85 -5.31 -23.21
N LEU A 121 23.23 -5.58 -24.47
CA LEU A 121 24.58 -5.35 -24.95
C LEU A 121 25.01 -3.88 -24.79
N LEU A 122 24.15 -2.92 -25.13
CA LEU A 122 24.47 -1.50 -25.06
C LEU A 122 24.46 -0.98 -23.62
N ALA A 123 23.48 -1.38 -22.80
CA ALA A 123 23.35 -1.00 -21.40
C ALA A 123 24.58 -1.44 -20.59
N ALA A 124 25.07 -2.67 -20.82
CA ALA A 124 26.29 -3.18 -20.19
C ALA A 124 27.59 -2.45 -20.62
N ALA A 125 27.52 -1.47 -21.53
CA ALA A 125 28.64 -0.65 -21.96
C ALA A 125 28.43 0.85 -21.72
N CYS A 126 27.38 1.23 -20.99
CA CYS A 126 27.10 2.62 -20.63
C CYS A 126 27.44 2.85 -19.16
N ASP A 127 28.29 3.84 -18.87
CA ASP A 127 28.64 4.22 -17.50
C ASP A 127 27.64 5.22 -16.88
N HIS A 128 26.66 5.69 -17.67
CA HIS A 128 25.83 6.85 -17.34
C HIS A 128 24.33 6.60 -17.54
N LEU A 129 23.83 5.43 -17.13
CA LEU A 129 22.43 5.04 -17.29
C LEU A 129 21.44 5.98 -16.57
N ASN A 130 21.84 6.50 -15.41
CA ASN A 130 20.99 7.34 -14.54
C ASN A 130 21.26 8.84 -14.71
N VAL A 131 22.25 9.19 -15.54
CA VAL A 131 22.61 10.58 -15.79
C VAL A 131 21.64 11.17 -16.81
N TRP A 132 21.38 12.45 -16.68
CA TRP A 132 20.62 13.20 -17.67
C TRP A 132 21.43 13.38 -18.95
N LEU A 133 21.12 12.64 -20.02
CA LEU A 133 21.49 12.97 -21.42
C LEU A 133 20.79 12.05 -22.46
N PRO A 134 19.66 12.45 -23.08
CA PRO A 134 18.85 13.66 -22.84
C PRO A 134 17.95 13.58 -21.59
N GLU A 135 17.77 12.38 -21.03
CA GLU A 135 17.09 12.04 -19.78
C GLU A 135 17.59 10.64 -19.33
N PRO A 136 17.31 10.15 -18.11
CA PRO A 136 17.74 8.81 -17.70
C PRO A 136 17.14 7.70 -18.58
N VAL A 137 17.88 6.60 -18.78
CA VAL A 137 17.50 5.54 -19.76
C VAL A 137 16.17 4.87 -19.43
N VAL A 138 15.80 4.75 -18.15
CA VAL A 138 14.50 4.19 -17.71
C VAL A 138 13.35 5.12 -18.10
N VAL A 139 13.59 6.45 -18.08
CA VAL A 139 12.61 7.45 -18.49
C VAL A 139 12.41 7.40 -20.00
N THR A 140 13.50 7.30 -20.79
CA THR A 140 13.42 7.10 -22.24
C THR A 140 12.70 5.79 -22.59
N TRP A 141 12.99 4.70 -21.88
CA TRP A 141 12.29 3.43 -22.03
C TRP A 141 10.78 3.59 -21.80
N ALA A 142 10.38 4.30 -20.74
CA ALA A 142 8.96 4.51 -20.44
C ALA A 142 8.26 5.29 -21.54
N ARG A 143 8.88 6.38 -22.03
CA ARG A 143 8.34 7.17 -23.15
C ARG A 143 8.25 6.36 -24.44
N ALA A 144 9.29 5.58 -24.77
CA ALA A 144 9.29 4.73 -25.95
C ALA A 144 8.22 3.63 -25.88
N SER A 145 8.09 2.98 -24.72
CA SER A 145 7.08 1.93 -24.49
C SER A 145 5.66 2.48 -24.54
N CYS A 146 5.41 3.66 -23.95
CA CYS A 146 4.12 4.34 -24.06
C CYS A 146 3.80 4.78 -25.49
N ARG A 147 4.78 5.30 -26.24
CA ARG A 147 4.59 5.66 -27.67
C ARG A 147 4.25 4.42 -28.50
N ALA A 148 5.00 3.33 -28.35
CA ALA A 148 4.73 2.08 -29.05
C ALA A 148 3.33 1.55 -28.78
N ALA A 149 2.88 1.60 -27.51
CA ALA A 149 1.53 1.18 -27.13
C ALA A 149 0.43 2.08 -27.74
N LEU A 150 0.68 3.38 -27.88
CA LEU A 150 -0.25 4.35 -28.48
C LEU A 150 -0.34 4.22 -30.01
N ASP A 151 0.76 3.87 -30.69
CA ASP A 151 0.79 3.68 -32.15
C ASP A 151 0.14 2.35 -32.61
N LEU A 152 -0.70 1.73 -31.77
CA LEU A 152 -1.33 0.41 -31.97
C LEU A 152 -0.30 -0.72 -32.21
N GLY A 153 0.96 -0.48 -31.85
CA GLY A 153 1.99 -1.48 -31.77
C GLY A 153 1.90 -2.21 -30.42
N CYS A 154 2.16 -3.51 -30.42
CA CYS A 154 2.32 -4.23 -29.15
C CYS A 154 3.66 -3.83 -28.54
N ALA A 155 3.68 -3.47 -27.25
CA ALA A 155 4.91 -3.17 -26.50
C ALA A 155 5.77 -4.43 -26.24
N LYS A 156 5.88 -5.34 -27.22
CA LYS A 156 6.59 -6.61 -27.12
C LYS A 156 8.03 -6.37 -26.73
N GLY A 157 8.46 -7.10 -25.70
CA GLY A 157 9.81 -7.01 -25.16
C GLY A 157 10.10 -5.76 -24.34
N ALA A 158 9.11 -4.88 -24.07
CA ALA A 158 9.33 -3.71 -23.21
C ALA A 158 9.82 -4.13 -21.81
N VAL A 159 9.22 -5.16 -21.21
CA VAL A 159 9.64 -5.70 -19.91
C VAL A 159 11.06 -6.27 -19.96
N ALA A 160 11.39 -7.05 -21.00
CA ALA A 160 12.74 -7.60 -21.16
C ALA A 160 13.80 -6.50 -21.36
N ARG A 161 13.45 -5.41 -22.05
CA ARG A 161 14.31 -4.22 -22.17
C ARG A 161 14.48 -3.51 -20.82
N LEU A 162 13.42 -3.38 -20.03
CA LEU A 162 13.51 -2.83 -18.68
C LEU A 162 14.44 -3.68 -17.80
N ASP A 163 14.25 -5.01 -17.81
CA ASP A 163 15.10 -5.94 -17.06
C ASP A 163 16.57 -5.79 -17.43
N ALA A 164 16.89 -5.68 -18.72
CA ALA A 164 18.25 -5.43 -19.20
C ALA A 164 18.84 -4.10 -18.67
N LEU A 165 18.04 -3.03 -18.61
CA LEU A 165 18.48 -1.74 -18.06
C LEU A 165 18.76 -1.85 -16.55
N LEU A 166 17.85 -2.47 -15.78
CA LEU A 166 18.00 -2.62 -14.34
C LEU A 166 19.19 -3.52 -13.98
N TRP A 167 19.40 -4.60 -14.73
CA TRP A 167 20.57 -5.48 -14.59
C TRP A 167 21.88 -4.75 -14.85
N ALA A 168 21.88 -3.76 -15.75
CA ALA A 168 23.03 -2.91 -16.01
C ALA A 168 23.23 -1.80 -14.96
N GLY A 169 22.36 -1.69 -13.95
CA GLY A 169 22.46 -0.71 -12.86
C GLY A 169 21.63 0.57 -13.08
N ALA A 170 20.67 0.56 -14.01
CA ALA A 170 19.72 1.66 -14.13
C ALA A 170 18.80 1.70 -12.89
N ASP A 171 18.58 2.90 -12.35
CA ASP A 171 17.66 3.14 -11.24
C ASP A 171 16.25 3.37 -11.79
N VAL A 172 15.33 2.49 -11.39
CA VAL A 172 13.91 2.53 -11.77
C VAL A 172 13.21 3.84 -11.36
N ASN A 173 13.73 4.50 -10.32
CA ASN A 173 13.22 5.76 -9.77
C ASN A 173 13.95 6.98 -10.33
N SER A 174 14.81 6.79 -11.34
CA SER A 174 15.47 7.91 -12.02
C SER A 174 14.45 8.92 -12.55
N VAL A 175 14.79 10.19 -12.34
CA VAL A 175 13.88 11.31 -12.57
C VAL A 175 14.25 12.05 -13.85
N GLY A 176 13.30 12.13 -14.78
CA GLY A 176 13.45 12.82 -16.06
C GLY A 176 13.03 14.30 -16.01
N ARG A 177 12.85 14.89 -17.19
CA ARG A 177 12.36 16.28 -17.31
C ARG A 177 11.03 16.46 -16.60
N GLY A 178 10.94 17.49 -15.75
CA GLY A 178 9.72 17.82 -15.01
C GLY A 178 9.51 16.99 -13.75
N SER A 179 10.59 16.44 -13.18
CA SER A 179 10.55 15.57 -12.01
C SER A 179 9.72 14.29 -12.22
N GLU A 180 9.53 13.86 -13.46
CA GLU A 180 8.73 12.67 -13.78
C GLU A 180 9.59 11.41 -13.72
N THR A 181 9.16 10.42 -12.95
CA THR A 181 9.71 9.05 -13.04
C THR A 181 9.10 8.28 -14.20
N ALA A 182 9.65 7.12 -14.53
CA ALA A 182 9.04 6.18 -15.47
C ALA A 182 7.58 5.84 -15.11
N LEU A 183 7.29 5.71 -13.81
CA LEU A 183 5.96 5.41 -13.30
C LEU A 183 4.96 6.56 -13.55
N HIS A 184 5.39 7.82 -13.40
CA HIS A 184 4.57 9.00 -13.73
C HIS A 184 4.22 9.04 -15.21
N ILE A 185 5.16 8.69 -16.09
CA ILE A 185 4.96 8.69 -17.53
C ILE A 185 3.89 7.67 -17.92
N VAL A 186 4.00 6.43 -17.41
CA VAL A 186 3.01 5.38 -17.66
C VAL A 186 1.65 5.76 -17.08
N ALA A 187 1.60 6.29 -15.85
CA ALA A 187 0.37 6.73 -15.20
C ALA A 187 -0.37 7.80 -16.00
N ARG A 188 0.36 8.82 -16.49
CA ARG A 188 -0.22 9.89 -17.31
C ARG A 188 -0.76 9.35 -18.64
N THR A 189 0.00 8.50 -19.33
CA THR A 189 -0.47 7.90 -20.59
C THR A 189 -1.72 7.07 -20.36
N LEU A 190 -1.76 6.27 -19.28
CA LEU A 190 -2.92 5.49 -18.90
C LEU A 190 -4.14 6.38 -18.59
N GLN A 191 -3.96 7.48 -17.85
CA GLN A 191 -5.02 8.44 -17.55
C GLN A 191 -5.63 9.03 -18.83
N LEU A 192 -4.79 9.47 -19.78
CA LEU A 192 -5.24 10.05 -21.03
C LEU A 192 -6.06 9.05 -21.87
N LEU A 193 -5.59 7.81 -21.99
CA LEU A 193 -6.30 6.76 -22.72
C LEU A 193 -7.62 6.36 -22.06
N LEU A 194 -7.68 6.31 -20.73
CA LEU A 194 -8.92 6.03 -20.02
C LEU A 194 -9.95 7.15 -20.22
N GLN A 195 -9.51 8.42 -20.32
CA GLN A 195 -10.37 9.54 -20.65
C GLN A 195 -10.89 9.46 -22.10
N GLU A 196 -10.04 9.09 -23.05
CA GLU A 196 -10.44 8.91 -24.46
C GLU A 196 -11.37 7.73 -24.65
N SER A 197 -11.07 6.57 -24.05
CA SER A 197 -11.94 5.38 -24.10
C SER A 197 -13.36 5.69 -23.61
N ARG A 198 -13.50 6.51 -22.54
CA ARG A 198 -14.81 6.97 -22.07
C ARG A 198 -15.53 7.85 -23.08
N ARG A 199 -14.82 8.74 -23.79
CA ARG A 199 -15.42 9.57 -24.85
C ARG A 199 -15.93 8.70 -26.01
N TYR A 200 -15.19 7.67 -26.40
CA TYR A 200 -15.58 6.76 -27.48
C TYR A 200 -16.68 5.76 -27.08
N ALA A 201 -16.78 5.39 -25.80
CA ALA A 201 -17.87 4.56 -25.29
C ALA A 201 -19.26 5.20 -25.50
N VAL A 202 -19.32 6.53 -25.56
CA VAL A 202 -20.55 7.30 -25.83
C VAL A 202 -20.89 7.33 -27.33
N GLN A 203 -19.92 7.10 -28.23
CA GLN A 203 -20.08 7.27 -29.69
C GLN A 203 -20.31 5.96 -30.47
N HIS A 204 -20.50 4.82 -29.78
CA HIS A 204 -20.81 3.50 -30.38
C HIS A 204 -19.82 2.95 -31.43
N LEU A 205 -18.53 3.33 -31.38
CA LEU A 205 -17.49 2.77 -32.25
C LEU A 205 -16.83 1.53 -31.63
N ALA A 206 -17.40 0.34 -31.91
CA ALA A 206 -17.01 -0.92 -31.26
C ALA A 206 -15.58 -1.41 -31.59
N SER A 207 -15.06 -1.16 -32.80
CA SER A 207 -13.70 -1.60 -33.19
C SER A 207 -12.61 -0.81 -32.47
N VAL A 208 -12.72 0.52 -32.46
CA VAL A 208 -11.80 1.44 -31.78
C VAL A 208 -11.78 1.18 -30.27
N ARG A 209 -12.92 0.77 -29.71
CA ARG A 209 -13.03 0.40 -28.29
C ARG A 209 -12.19 -0.82 -27.93
N HIS A 210 -12.14 -1.85 -28.78
CA HIS A 210 -11.35 -3.07 -28.50
C HIS A 210 -9.86 -2.76 -28.53
N GLU A 211 -9.40 -2.04 -29.55
CA GLU A 211 -7.99 -1.63 -29.69
C GLU A 211 -7.53 -0.76 -28.51
N LEU A 212 -8.33 0.23 -28.10
CA LEU A 212 -8.04 1.05 -26.91
C LEU A 212 -7.99 0.21 -25.63
N GLN A 213 -8.85 -0.80 -25.50
CA GLN A 213 -8.91 -1.65 -24.32
C GLN A 213 -7.69 -2.58 -24.21
N ASP A 214 -7.17 -3.05 -25.33
CA ASP A 214 -5.92 -3.81 -25.40
C ASP A 214 -4.73 -2.92 -25.00
N THR A 215 -4.62 -1.71 -25.56
CA THR A 215 -3.58 -0.74 -25.18
C THR A 215 -3.63 -0.35 -23.70
N VAL A 216 -4.83 -0.12 -23.15
CA VAL A 216 -5.04 0.15 -21.71
C VAL A 216 -4.56 -1.03 -20.86
N SER A 217 -4.79 -2.25 -21.32
CA SER A 217 -4.36 -3.48 -20.62
C SER A 217 -2.83 -3.62 -20.65
N GLU A 218 -2.18 -3.33 -21.78
CA GLU A 218 -0.71 -3.33 -21.89
C GLU A 218 -0.06 -2.28 -20.97
N LEU A 219 -0.60 -1.06 -20.91
CA LEU A 219 -0.06 -0.01 -20.04
C LEU A 219 -0.29 -0.29 -18.55
N ARG A 220 -1.41 -0.92 -18.19
CA ARG A 220 -1.63 -1.42 -16.82
C ARG A 220 -0.57 -2.46 -16.45
N GLN A 221 -0.26 -3.37 -17.37
CA GLN A 221 0.78 -4.37 -17.15
C GLN A 221 2.15 -3.71 -16.96
N LEU A 222 2.52 -2.73 -17.80
CA LEU A 222 3.76 -1.97 -17.66
C LEU A 222 3.84 -1.20 -16.33
N TYR A 223 2.73 -0.59 -15.89
CA TYR A 223 2.66 0.08 -14.59
C TYR A 223 2.95 -0.91 -13.45
N HIS A 224 2.32 -2.10 -13.48
CA HIS A 224 2.57 -3.13 -12.47
C HIS A 224 3.98 -3.69 -12.53
N ASP A 225 4.54 -3.83 -13.73
CA ASP A 225 5.91 -4.31 -13.93
C ASP A 225 6.96 -3.35 -13.37
N LEU A 226 6.71 -2.04 -13.44
CA LEU A 226 7.54 -1.01 -12.78
C LEU A 226 7.47 -1.12 -11.25
N VAL A 227 6.25 -1.18 -10.69
CA VAL A 227 6.06 -1.30 -9.23
C VAL A 227 6.69 -2.59 -8.70
N ALA A 228 6.55 -3.71 -9.43
CA ALA A 228 7.18 -4.98 -9.07
C ALA A 228 8.72 -4.92 -9.03
N ARG A 229 9.32 -3.94 -9.71
CA ARG A 229 10.77 -3.72 -9.82
C ARG A 229 11.27 -2.58 -8.91
N GLY A 230 10.44 -2.16 -7.95
CA GLY A 230 10.83 -1.15 -6.95
C GLY A 230 10.56 0.29 -7.35
N ALA A 231 9.71 0.54 -8.36
CA ALA A 231 9.27 1.90 -8.66
C ALA A 231 8.44 2.48 -7.50
N ASP A 232 8.87 3.60 -6.95
CA ASP A 232 8.21 4.28 -5.85
C ASP A 232 7.01 5.09 -6.36
N ALA A 233 5.82 4.66 -5.92
CA ALA A 233 4.56 5.27 -6.23
C ALA A 233 4.31 6.58 -5.45
N GLY A 234 5.05 6.83 -4.36
CA GLY A 234 4.96 8.00 -3.51
C GLY A 234 5.84 9.18 -3.95
N MET A 235 6.68 9.02 -4.97
CA MET A 235 7.47 10.12 -5.51
C MET A 235 6.56 11.19 -6.11
N LEU A 236 6.85 12.46 -5.79
CA LEU A 236 6.12 13.61 -6.32
C LEU A 236 6.81 14.13 -7.58
N ASP A 237 6.01 14.45 -8.60
CA ASP A 237 6.49 15.19 -9.76
C ASP A 237 6.50 16.71 -9.54
N ARG A 238 6.81 17.48 -10.60
CA ARG A 238 6.85 18.96 -10.54
C ARG A 238 5.52 19.62 -10.18
N GLU A 239 4.40 18.93 -10.41
CA GLU A 239 3.04 19.40 -10.10
C GLU A 239 2.66 19.03 -8.66
N GLY A 240 3.56 18.37 -7.92
CA GLY A 240 3.32 17.92 -6.55
C GLY A 240 2.37 16.74 -6.47
N LEU A 241 2.23 15.99 -7.56
CA LEU A 241 1.35 14.83 -7.64
C LEU A 241 2.19 13.56 -7.68
N THR A 242 1.73 12.54 -6.97
CA THR A 242 2.24 11.17 -7.11
C THR A 242 1.77 10.52 -8.41
N ALA A 243 2.46 9.47 -8.84
CA ALA A 243 2.02 8.66 -9.98
C ALA A 243 0.62 8.06 -9.76
N VAL A 244 0.22 7.82 -8.51
CA VAL A 244 -1.12 7.32 -8.15
C VAL A 244 -2.17 8.42 -8.21
N GLU A 245 -1.88 9.62 -7.69
CA GLU A 245 -2.79 10.77 -7.73
C GLU A 245 -3.06 11.27 -9.15
N ARG A 246 -2.15 10.99 -10.10
CA ARG A 246 -2.42 11.21 -11.52
C ARG A 246 -3.50 10.30 -12.08
N LEU A 247 -3.75 9.14 -11.49
CA LEU A 247 -4.87 8.28 -11.89
C LEU A 247 -6.14 8.77 -11.21
N SER A 248 -7.27 8.84 -11.92
CA SER A 248 -8.55 9.13 -11.26
C SER A 248 -8.85 8.03 -10.22
N GLU A 249 -9.52 8.35 -9.13
CA GLU A 249 -9.87 7.41 -8.03
C GLU A 249 -10.44 6.07 -8.52
N MET A 250 -11.33 6.10 -9.52
CA MET A 250 -11.91 4.92 -10.17
C MET A 250 -10.88 4.08 -10.96
N SER A 251 -9.95 4.75 -11.63
CA SER A 251 -8.86 4.12 -12.40
C SER A 251 -7.81 3.52 -11.48
N CYS A 252 -7.55 4.17 -10.34
CA CYS A 252 -6.73 3.64 -9.25
C CYS A 252 -7.37 2.38 -8.67
N SER A 253 -8.69 2.40 -8.40
CA SER A 253 -9.43 1.23 -7.93
C SER A 253 -9.38 0.06 -8.92
N GLU A 254 -9.57 0.31 -10.22
CA GLU A 254 -9.47 -0.72 -11.27
C GLU A 254 -8.04 -1.27 -11.43
N LEU A 255 -7.02 -0.41 -11.32
CA LEU A 255 -5.61 -0.79 -11.40
C LEU A 255 -5.18 -1.59 -10.17
N LEU A 256 -5.64 -1.21 -8.97
CA LEU A 256 -5.45 -1.98 -7.74
C LEU A 256 -6.27 -3.29 -7.74
N ALA A 257 -7.43 -3.34 -8.39
CA ALA A 257 -8.18 -4.58 -8.58
C ALA A 257 -7.50 -5.55 -9.58
N ALA A 258 -6.79 -5.03 -10.59
CA ALA A 258 -5.93 -5.82 -11.47
C ALA A 258 -4.68 -6.34 -10.73
N LYS A 259 -4.07 -5.52 -9.86
CA LYS A 259 -2.99 -5.90 -8.92
C LYS A 259 -3.35 -7.15 -8.10
N ARG A 260 -4.58 -7.24 -7.61
CA ARG A 260 -5.07 -8.38 -6.78
C ARG A 260 -5.07 -9.72 -7.52
N ARG A 261 -5.24 -9.73 -8.84
CA ARG A 261 -5.35 -10.97 -9.65
C ARG A 261 -4.00 -11.53 -10.10
N SER A 262 -3.03 -10.66 -10.43
CA SER A 262 -1.75 -11.08 -11.02
C SER A 262 -0.65 -11.39 -9.98
N TYR A 263 -0.67 -10.73 -8.80
CA TYR A 263 0.37 -10.93 -7.78
C TYR A 263 0.21 -12.25 -7.00
N GLY A 264 -1.03 -12.67 -6.71
CA GLY A 264 -1.29 -13.95 -6.02
C GLY A 264 -0.86 -15.18 -6.83
N THR A 265 -1.00 -15.14 -8.16
CA THR A 265 -0.72 -16.30 -9.02
C THR A 265 0.76 -16.48 -9.37
N LYS A 266 1.55 -15.40 -9.46
CA LYS A 266 2.97 -15.47 -9.83
C LYS A 266 3.87 -15.83 -8.64
N ARG A 267 3.58 -15.29 -7.45
CA ARG A 267 4.31 -15.59 -6.19
C ARG A 267 4.11 -17.04 -5.74
N TYR A 268 2.90 -17.59 -5.89
CA TYR A 268 2.63 -19.00 -5.61
C TYR A 268 3.42 -19.97 -6.52
N ARG A 269 3.74 -19.56 -7.76
CA ARG A 269 4.55 -20.35 -8.69
C ARG A 269 6.05 -20.25 -8.42
N GLU A 270 6.55 -19.06 -8.09
CA GLU A 270 7.99 -18.83 -7.87
C GLU A 270 8.47 -19.32 -6.49
N ALA A 271 7.67 -19.15 -5.43
CA ALA A 271 7.98 -19.67 -4.10
C ALA A 271 8.06 -21.22 -4.06
N ARG A 272 7.30 -21.91 -4.92
CA ARG A 272 7.32 -23.37 -5.06
C ARG A 272 8.55 -23.89 -5.80
N TRP A 273 9.22 -23.07 -6.61
CA TRP A 273 10.38 -23.47 -7.41
C TRP A 273 11.72 -23.20 -6.74
N GLN A 274 11.77 -22.30 -5.74
CA GLN A 274 13.00 -21.91 -5.05
C GLN A 274 13.23 -22.57 -3.67
N ALA A 275 12.30 -23.38 -3.16
CA ALA A 275 12.52 -24.12 -1.91
C ALA A 275 13.59 -25.22 -2.10
N PRO A 276 14.76 -25.15 -1.45
CA PRO A 276 15.75 -26.23 -1.50
C PRO A 276 15.24 -27.40 -0.67
N ARG A 277 15.29 -28.61 -1.24
CA ARG A 277 15.17 -29.87 -0.48
C ARG A 277 16.31 -29.96 0.53
N TRP A 278 16.03 -29.83 1.82
CA TRP A 278 16.92 -30.32 2.86
C TRP A 278 16.17 -31.24 3.83
N ALA A 279 16.76 -32.42 4.00
CA ALA A 279 16.42 -33.43 4.99
C ALA A 279 17.21 -33.14 6.30
N PRO A 280 16.85 -33.76 7.44
CA PRO A 280 17.07 -33.21 8.77
C PRO A 280 18.42 -33.62 9.38
N LEU A 281 19.09 -32.68 10.07
CA LEU A 281 20.22 -32.98 10.93
C LEU A 281 20.19 -32.08 12.18
N SER A 282 19.40 -32.51 13.18
CA SER A 282 19.71 -32.34 14.61
C SER A 282 18.62 -32.99 15.46
N LEU A 283 18.60 -34.33 15.42
CA LEU A 283 17.85 -35.17 16.34
C LEU A 283 18.84 -35.72 17.38
N ALA A 284 19.34 -34.84 18.26
CA ALA A 284 20.10 -35.23 19.45
C ALA A 284 20.29 -34.00 20.35
N ILE A 285 19.42 -33.90 21.37
CA ILE A 285 19.53 -33.22 22.67
C ILE A 285 18.13 -32.68 23.01
N LEU A 286 17.55 -33.20 24.10
CA LEU A 286 16.16 -33.04 24.61
C LEU A 286 15.15 -34.15 24.29
N ALA A 287 15.61 -35.40 24.15
CA ALA A 287 14.87 -36.52 24.71
C ALA A 287 15.08 -36.58 26.24
N ARG A 288 14.33 -35.79 27.01
CA ARG A 288 14.01 -36.02 28.45
C ARG A 288 13.04 -34.95 28.99
N GLY A 289 11.78 -35.06 28.57
CA GLY A 289 10.64 -34.38 29.18
C GLY A 289 9.40 -35.22 28.93
N ARG A 290 8.91 -35.90 29.96
CA ARG A 290 7.80 -36.86 29.87
C ARG A 290 6.53 -36.21 29.33
N ALA A 291 5.88 -36.94 28.43
CA ALA A 291 4.50 -36.73 28.02
C ALA A 291 3.55 -36.56 29.24
N VAL A 292 3.11 -35.33 29.46
CA VAL A 292 1.94 -35.00 30.28
C VAL A 292 1.21 -33.86 29.57
N GLY A 293 0.38 -34.19 28.58
CA GLY A 293 -0.29 -33.15 27.79
C GLY A 293 -1.51 -33.56 26.96
N SER A 294 -2.12 -34.74 27.17
CA SER A 294 -3.24 -35.19 26.30
C SER A 294 -4.65 -35.07 26.90
N ARG A 295 -4.83 -34.41 28.06
CA ARG A 295 -6.15 -34.26 28.70
C ARG A 295 -6.71 -32.84 28.79
N ARG A 296 -5.89 -31.79 28.67
CA ARG A 296 -6.36 -30.38 28.68
C ARG A 296 -6.90 -29.92 27.32
N GLY A 297 -6.24 -30.29 26.21
CA GLY A 297 -6.67 -29.93 24.85
C GLY A 297 -8.07 -30.43 24.46
N CYS A 298 -8.47 -31.64 24.89
CA CYS A 298 -9.79 -32.18 24.58
C CYS A 298 -10.96 -31.49 25.32
N ARG A 299 -10.72 -30.90 26.51
CA ARG A 299 -11.76 -30.12 27.24
C ARG A 299 -11.93 -28.73 26.65
N CYS A 300 -10.83 -28.06 26.32
CA CYS A 300 -10.86 -26.71 25.73
C CYS A 300 -11.59 -26.69 24.38
N ARG A 301 -11.38 -27.72 23.54
CA ARG A 301 -12.05 -27.89 22.24
C ARG A 301 -13.57 -28.02 22.31
N ARG A 302 -14.08 -28.95 23.14
CA ARG A 302 -15.54 -29.14 23.30
C ARG A 302 -16.20 -27.92 23.95
N PHE A 303 -15.49 -27.28 24.88
CA PHE A 303 -15.98 -26.10 25.58
C PHE A 303 -16.14 -24.91 24.62
N TRP A 304 -15.11 -24.58 23.85
CA TRP A 304 -15.15 -23.49 22.87
C TRP A 304 -16.27 -23.67 21.84
N ARG A 305 -16.39 -24.85 21.21
CA ARG A 305 -17.39 -25.08 20.16
C ARG A 305 -18.82 -24.93 20.71
N SER A 306 -19.09 -25.51 21.88
CA SER A 306 -20.40 -25.38 22.52
C SER A 306 -20.75 -23.94 22.87
N TRP A 307 -19.74 -23.12 23.18
CA TRP A 307 -19.92 -21.70 23.51
C TRP A 307 -20.17 -20.87 22.25
N ALA A 308 -19.38 -21.07 21.20
CA ALA A 308 -19.58 -20.43 19.89
C ALA A 308 -21.00 -20.72 19.34
N GLU A 309 -21.44 -21.99 19.39
CA GLU A 309 -22.79 -22.40 18.97
C GLU A 309 -23.90 -21.68 19.79
N ARG A 310 -23.73 -21.52 21.11
CA ARG A 310 -24.70 -20.79 21.95
C ARG A 310 -24.83 -19.31 21.56
N LEU A 311 -23.75 -18.71 21.07
CA LEU A 311 -23.70 -17.33 20.63
C LEU A 311 -24.16 -17.15 19.17
N GLY A 312 -24.51 -18.23 18.47
CA GLY A 312 -24.83 -18.19 17.05
C GLY A 312 -23.63 -17.91 16.15
N VAL A 313 -22.40 -18.17 16.65
CA VAL A 313 -21.18 -18.08 15.84
C VAL A 313 -21.08 -19.31 14.95
N GLU A 314 -20.96 -19.09 13.64
CA GLU A 314 -20.76 -20.16 12.66
C GLU A 314 -19.28 -20.25 12.32
N ALA A 315 -18.64 -21.36 12.69
CA ALA A 315 -17.22 -21.62 12.43
C ALA A 315 -16.97 -23.13 12.15
N PRO A 316 -17.56 -23.69 11.08
CA PRO A 316 -17.68 -25.14 10.92
C PRO A 316 -16.35 -25.85 10.61
N LYS A 317 -15.42 -25.16 9.94
CA LYS A 317 -14.15 -25.73 9.45
C LYS A 317 -12.92 -25.28 10.22
N VAL A 318 -13.09 -24.63 11.37
CA VAL A 318 -11.98 -24.16 12.19
C VAL A 318 -12.16 -24.61 13.64
N GLU A 319 -11.03 -24.77 14.33
CA GLU A 319 -11.02 -25.04 15.76
C GLU A 319 -9.89 -24.29 16.46
N LEU A 320 -10.14 -23.90 17.71
CA LEU A 320 -9.10 -23.33 18.56
C LEU A 320 -8.04 -24.39 18.85
N ALA A 321 -6.78 -24.03 18.61
CA ALA A 321 -5.63 -24.90 18.76
C ALA A 321 -4.48 -24.22 19.51
N THR A 322 -3.68 -25.05 20.18
CA THR A 322 -2.32 -24.69 20.58
C THR A 322 -1.40 -25.15 19.47
N LEU A 323 -0.75 -24.20 18.83
CA LEU A 323 0.19 -24.30 17.72
C LEU A 323 1.60 -23.99 18.24
N GLN A 324 2.58 -23.97 17.34
CA GLN A 324 3.95 -23.58 17.66
C GLN A 324 4.35 -22.36 16.85
N ASP A 325 4.97 -21.38 17.49
CA ASP A 325 5.59 -20.26 16.79
C ASP A 325 6.90 -20.70 16.07
N ALA A 326 7.54 -19.76 15.38
CA ALA A 326 8.81 -19.99 14.68
C ALA A 326 9.98 -20.44 15.60
N PHE A 327 9.83 -20.26 16.91
CA PHE A 327 10.81 -20.62 17.94
C PHE A 327 10.41 -21.90 18.71
N GLY A 328 9.27 -22.50 18.39
CA GLY A 328 8.75 -23.71 19.03
C GLY A 328 7.97 -23.47 20.33
N ASN A 329 7.66 -22.21 20.68
CA ASN A 329 6.83 -21.88 21.82
C ASN A 329 5.35 -22.13 21.53
N GLU A 330 4.56 -22.42 22.57
CA GLU A 330 3.12 -22.60 22.42
C GLU A 330 2.45 -21.29 22.00
N LEU A 331 1.80 -21.31 20.83
CA LEU A 331 1.05 -20.18 20.29
C LEU A 331 -0.43 -20.57 20.21
N ARG A 332 -1.33 -19.73 20.72
CA ARG A 332 -2.75 -19.93 20.48
C ARG A 332 -3.09 -19.49 19.05
N GLY A 333 -3.85 -20.30 18.33
CA GLY A 333 -4.35 -19.93 17.00
C GLY A 333 -5.57 -20.77 16.60
N MET A 334 -5.98 -20.63 15.35
CA MET A 334 -7.02 -21.45 14.74
C MET A 334 -6.41 -22.45 13.78
N ARG A 335 -6.92 -23.68 13.76
CA ARG A 335 -6.53 -24.71 12.80
C ARG A 335 -7.73 -25.14 11.96
N ALA A 336 -7.50 -25.38 10.68
CA ALA A 336 -8.49 -25.93 9.77
C ALA A 336 -8.81 -27.38 10.15
N THR A 337 -10.10 -27.71 10.30
CA THR A 337 -10.58 -29.08 10.56
C THR A 337 -11.01 -29.81 9.29
N ASP A 338 -11.08 -29.09 8.16
CA ASP A 338 -11.42 -29.58 6.83
C ASP A 338 -10.79 -28.62 5.81
N ASP A 339 -10.79 -29.00 4.54
CA ASP A 339 -10.35 -28.15 3.44
C ASP A 339 -11.25 -26.90 3.32
N ILE A 340 -10.61 -25.73 3.36
CA ILE A 340 -11.23 -24.41 3.20
C ILE A 340 -10.87 -23.89 1.81
N PRO A 341 -11.81 -23.82 0.86
CA PRO A 341 -11.59 -23.21 -0.44
C PRO A 341 -11.56 -21.68 -0.37
N SER A 342 -11.03 -21.06 -1.42
CA SER A 342 -10.95 -19.60 -1.54
C SER A 342 -12.35 -18.95 -1.53
N GLU A 343 -12.45 -17.80 -0.88
CA GLU A 343 -13.67 -16.97 -0.74
C GLU A 343 -14.82 -17.61 0.05
N GLU A 344 -14.61 -18.78 0.66
CA GLU A 344 -15.59 -19.37 1.57
C GLU A 344 -15.63 -18.58 2.90
N PRO A 345 -16.83 -18.26 3.42
CA PRO A 345 -16.99 -17.76 4.78
C PRO A 345 -16.47 -18.79 5.80
N ILE A 346 -15.41 -18.45 6.52
CA ILE A 346 -14.80 -19.37 7.51
C ILE A 346 -15.35 -19.17 8.93
N ILE A 347 -15.71 -17.93 9.25
CA ILE A 347 -16.21 -17.51 10.56
C ILE A 347 -17.27 -16.43 10.32
N THR A 348 -18.47 -16.64 10.89
CA THR A 348 -19.55 -15.65 10.97
C THR A 348 -19.88 -15.41 12.43
N VAL A 349 -19.73 -14.17 12.89
CA VAL A 349 -19.98 -13.75 14.29
C VAL A 349 -21.13 -12.74 14.31
N PRO A 350 -22.27 -13.04 14.97
CA PRO A 350 -23.33 -12.06 15.14
C PRO A 350 -22.83 -10.75 15.77
N ALA A 351 -23.32 -9.61 15.28
CA ALA A 351 -22.82 -8.30 15.64
C ALA A 351 -23.00 -8.00 17.13
N ASN A 352 -24.07 -8.53 17.73
CA ASN A 352 -24.32 -8.44 19.16
C ASN A 352 -23.23 -9.15 19.99
N CYS A 353 -22.42 -10.03 19.43
CA CYS A 353 -21.30 -10.69 20.11
C CYS A 353 -20.00 -9.88 20.01
N ALA A 354 -19.92 -8.88 19.13
CA ALA A 354 -18.75 -8.04 18.97
C ALA A 354 -18.83 -6.78 19.84
N LEU A 355 -17.67 -6.31 20.29
CA LEU A 355 -17.53 -4.98 20.92
C LEU A 355 -17.20 -3.98 19.83
N GLN A 356 -18.04 -2.96 19.65
CA GLN A 356 -17.90 -2.01 18.55
C GLN A 356 -18.05 -0.57 19.00
N VAL A 357 -17.27 0.32 18.37
CA VAL A 357 -17.41 1.77 18.50
C VAL A 357 -17.46 2.40 17.12
N THR A 358 -18.31 3.40 16.99
CA THR A 358 -18.47 4.24 15.80
C THR A 358 -18.28 5.70 16.19
N THR A 359 -17.93 6.56 15.25
CA THR A 359 -17.67 7.99 15.51
C THR A 359 -18.84 8.72 16.21
N ALA A 360 -20.08 8.24 16.08
CA ALA A 360 -21.26 8.74 16.78
C ALA A 360 -21.98 7.63 17.59
N GLY A 361 -21.24 6.65 18.08
CA GLY A 361 -21.79 5.50 18.81
C GLY A 361 -22.34 5.88 20.19
N PRO A 362 -23.36 5.17 20.69
CA PRO A 362 -23.94 5.44 22.01
C PRO A 362 -22.90 5.21 23.11
N CYS A 363 -22.85 6.12 24.08
CA CYS A 363 -22.07 5.91 25.30
C CYS A 363 -22.67 4.76 26.12
N PRO A 364 -21.84 3.88 26.72
CA PRO A 364 -22.29 3.01 27.80
C PRO A 364 -22.55 3.87 29.05
N GLY A 365 -23.70 4.56 29.10
CA GLY A 365 -24.00 5.61 30.10
C GLY A 365 -24.03 5.14 31.57
N ASP A 366 -24.00 3.83 31.79
CA ASP A 366 -23.79 3.18 33.09
C ASP A 366 -22.30 3.02 33.47
N PHE A 367 -21.39 3.20 32.50
CA PHE A 367 -19.96 2.90 32.61
C PHE A 367 -19.02 4.10 32.38
N VAL A 368 -19.46 5.13 31.68
CA VAL A 368 -18.70 6.38 31.57
C VAL A 368 -19.65 7.54 31.32
N ALA A 369 -19.29 8.74 31.77
CA ALA A 369 -20.07 9.93 31.46
C ALA A 369 -19.99 10.25 29.96
N GLU A 370 -21.09 10.67 29.34
CA GLU A 370 -21.17 10.99 27.91
C GLU A 370 -20.12 12.04 27.50
N GLU A 371 -19.89 13.04 28.34
CA GLU A 371 -18.93 14.12 28.09
C GLU A 371 -17.48 13.63 28.04
N VAL A 372 -17.19 12.54 28.75
CA VAL A 372 -15.87 11.87 28.74
C VAL A 372 -15.79 10.94 27.55
N TRP A 373 -16.81 10.13 27.30
CA TRP A 373 -16.88 9.20 26.17
C TRP A 373 -16.56 9.88 24.84
N GLN A 374 -17.18 11.03 24.58
CA GLN A 374 -17.01 11.77 23.33
C GLN A 374 -15.61 12.36 23.13
N LYS A 375 -14.81 12.51 24.21
CA LYS A 375 -13.43 12.98 24.14
C LYS A 375 -12.42 11.85 23.95
N LEU A 376 -12.78 10.64 24.35
CA LEU A 376 -11.87 9.50 24.28
C LEU A 376 -11.61 9.09 22.82
N PRO A 377 -10.36 8.77 22.45
CA PRO A 377 -10.08 8.16 21.16
C PRO A 377 -10.74 6.78 21.07
N TRP A 378 -11.02 6.31 19.85
CA TRP A 378 -11.75 5.06 19.59
C TRP A 378 -11.16 3.85 20.34
N TRP A 379 -9.84 3.78 20.49
CA TRP A 379 -9.18 2.66 21.17
C TRP A 379 -9.39 2.69 22.69
N ALA A 380 -9.50 3.89 23.28
CA ALA A 380 -9.82 4.05 24.69
C ALA A 380 -11.29 3.75 24.95
N GLN A 381 -12.19 4.16 24.04
CA GLN A 381 -13.60 3.81 24.09
C GLN A 381 -13.79 2.27 24.05
N LEU A 382 -13.12 1.57 23.13
CA LEU A 382 -13.13 0.10 23.11
C LEU A 382 -12.51 -0.51 24.37
N ALA A 383 -11.44 0.06 24.91
CA ALA A 383 -10.82 -0.43 26.13
C ALA A 383 -11.80 -0.36 27.32
N VAL A 384 -12.59 0.71 27.42
CA VAL A 384 -13.67 0.83 28.42
C VAL A 384 -14.74 -0.25 28.22
N LEU A 385 -15.13 -0.54 26.97
CA LEU A 385 -16.07 -1.63 26.68
C LEU A 385 -15.51 -3.01 27.03
N VAL A 386 -14.22 -3.27 26.78
CA VAL A 386 -13.52 -4.48 27.21
C VAL A 386 -13.54 -4.60 28.73
N LEU A 387 -13.18 -3.54 29.45
CA LEU A 387 -13.18 -3.54 30.92
C LEU A 387 -14.57 -3.81 31.50
N ARG A 388 -15.61 -3.22 30.88
CA ARG A 388 -17.00 -3.52 31.21
C ARG A 388 -17.31 -5.00 31.01
N GLU A 389 -16.95 -5.55 29.86
CA GLU A 389 -17.20 -6.96 29.53
C GLU A 389 -16.42 -7.92 30.44
N VAL A 390 -15.25 -7.53 30.97
CA VAL A 390 -14.51 -8.34 31.95
C VAL A 390 -15.13 -8.25 33.34
N LYS A 391 -15.57 -7.07 33.79
CA LYS A 391 -16.16 -6.87 35.13
C LYS A 391 -17.62 -7.31 35.22
N GLN A 392 -18.35 -7.23 34.11
CA GLN A 392 -19.75 -7.61 33.98
C GLN A 392 -19.93 -8.49 32.73
N PRO A 393 -19.45 -9.74 32.77
CA PRO A 393 -19.33 -10.57 31.57
C PRO A 393 -20.66 -11.12 31.08
N ARG A 394 -21.06 -10.65 29.91
CA ARG A 394 -22.03 -11.29 29.04
C ARG A 394 -21.38 -12.40 28.21
N LEU A 395 -20.08 -12.26 27.94
CA LEU A 395 -19.20 -13.14 27.17
C LEU A 395 -18.12 -13.73 28.07
N ALA A 396 -18.52 -14.31 29.22
CA ALA A 396 -17.60 -14.80 30.26
C ALA A 396 -16.55 -15.78 29.74
N GLU A 397 -16.92 -16.67 28.83
CA GLU A 397 -16.01 -17.64 28.25
C GLU A 397 -14.99 -17.00 27.32
N TRP A 398 -15.35 -15.95 26.56
CA TRP A 398 -14.37 -15.18 25.78
C TRP A 398 -13.43 -14.41 26.71
N ALA A 399 -13.97 -13.71 27.71
CA ALA A 399 -13.16 -12.97 28.68
C ALA A 399 -12.13 -13.88 29.38
N ALA A 400 -12.50 -15.12 29.71
CA ALA A 400 -11.60 -16.10 30.32
C ALA A 400 -10.47 -16.60 29.39
N THR A 401 -10.58 -16.38 28.08
CA THR A 401 -9.55 -16.74 27.10
C THR A 401 -8.59 -15.59 26.78
N LEU A 402 -8.86 -14.37 27.24
CA LEU A 402 -8.01 -13.22 26.92
C LEU A 402 -6.61 -13.38 27.54
N PRO A 403 -5.56 -12.87 26.86
CA PRO A 403 -4.22 -12.81 27.44
C PRO A 403 -4.25 -12.08 28.79
N GLN A 404 -3.52 -12.60 29.77
CA GLN A 404 -3.44 -11.99 31.11
C GLN A 404 -2.40 -10.87 31.17
N SER A 405 -1.36 -10.95 30.34
CA SER A 405 -0.29 -9.97 30.20
C SER A 405 0.17 -9.90 28.73
N PHE A 406 1.00 -8.92 28.43
CA PHE A 406 1.57 -8.65 27.10
C PHE A 406 3.07 -8.33 27.23
N GLU A 407 3.83 -9.22 27.87
CA GLU A 407 5.26 -8.98 28.17
C GLU A 407 6.10 -8.75 26.91
N GLU A 408 5.63 -9.25 25.77
CA GLU A 408 6.25 -9.13 24.46
C GLU A 408 6.05 -7.74 23.83
N ILE A 409 5.09 -6.94 24.31
CA ILE A 409 4.84 -5.59 23.79
C ILE A 409 5.83 -4.60 24.43
N PRO A 410 6.61 -3.83 23.63
CA PRO A 410 7.64 -2.93 24.14
C PRO A 410 7.17 -1.88 25.16
N LEU A 411 5.87 -1.57 25.17
CA LEU A 411 5.26 -0.68 26.14
C LEU A 411 5.52 -1.13 27.59
N ASN A 412 5.60 -2.45 27.82
CA ASN A 412 5.83 -3.09 29.13
C ASN A 412 7.31 -3.38 29.42
N TRP A 413 8.22 -3.11 28.47
CA TRP A 413 9.64 -3.36 28.64
C TRP A 413 10.29 -2.33 29.55
N THR A 414 11.32 -2.79 30.26
CA THR A 414 12.23 -1.95 31.03
C THR A 414 13.06 -1.05 30.11
N ASN A 415 13.63 0.02 30.67
CA ASN A 415 14.54 0.89 29.91
C ASN A 415 15.78 0.15 29.39
N GLU A 416 16.21 -0.92 30.08
CA GLU A 416 17.34 -1.75 29.66
C GLU A 416 16.97 -2.61 28.44
N GLU A 417 15.80 -3.24 28.45
CA GLU A 417 15.27 -4.01 27.31
C GLU A 417 14.98 -3.12 26.10
N LEU A 418 14.40 -1.93 26.33
CA LEU A 418 14.20 -0.94 25.27
C LEU A 418 15.51 -0.48 24.66
N ALA A 419 16.58 -0.37 25.45
CA ALA A 419 17.90 0.01 24.93
C ALA A 419 18.44 -1.00 23.92
N TRP A 420 18.06 -2.29 24.00
CA TRP A 420 18.47 -3.32 23.04
C TRP A 420 17.89 -3.11 21.63
N LEU A 421 16.83 -2.31 21.48
CA LEU A 421 16.29 -2.00 20.16
C LEU A 421 17.27 -1.17 19.32
N GLU A 422 18.11 -0.35 19.97
CA GLU A 422 19.06 0.58 19.33
C GLU A 422 18.44 1.44 18.20
N TYR A 423 17.12 1.62 18.22
CA TYR A 423 16.36 2.20 17.12
C TYR A 423 15.48 3.37 17.61
N PRO A 424 15.99 4.61 17.51
CA PRO A 424 15.38 5.79 18.11
C PRO A 424 13.95 6.09 17.64
N ALA A 425 13.63 5.79 16.38
CA ALA A 425 12.31 6.08 15.83
C ALA A 425 11.22 5.30 16.56
N LEU A 426 11.42 3.99 16.77
CA LEU A 426 10.49 3.16 17.53
C LEU A 426 10.45 3.56 19.01
N LEU A 427 11.59 3.91 19.62
CA LEU A 427 11.63 4.42 20.99
C LEU A 427 10.79 5.69 21.18
N GLN A 428 10.88 6.63 20.24
CA GLN A 428 10.05 7.85 20.25
C GLN A 428 8.56 7.53 20.09
N GLN A 429 8.22 6.55 19.25
CA GLN A 429 6.84 6.10 19.06
C GLN A 429 6.25 5.45 20.32
N ILE A 430 7.03 4.63 21.02
CA ILE A 430 6.63 4.01 22.30
C ILE A 430 6.41 5.08 23.37
N GLU A 431 7.30 6.06 23.47
CA GLU A 431 7.17 7.15 24.44
C GLU A 431 5.94 8.02 24.16
N LYS A 432 5.71 8.36 22.89
CA LYS A 432 4.48 9.06 22.47
C LYS A 432 3.23 8.25 22.84
N GLN A 433 3.26 6.94 22.62
CA GLN A 433 2.17 6.04 22.98
C GLN A 433 1.91 6.03 24.51
N ARG A 434 2.95 6.04 25.35
CA ARG A 434 2.80 6.14 26.81
C ARG A 434 2.05 7.41 27.20
N GLN A 435 2.46 8.56 26.64
CA GLN A 435 1.85 9.86 26.92
C GLN A 435 0.38 9.92 26.46
N GLU A 436 0.06 9.38 25.28
CA GLU A 436 -1.32 9.30 24.78
C GLU A 436 -2.22 8.43 25.68
N ILE A 437 -1.70 7.30 26.16
CA ILE A 437 -2.44 6.39 27.04
C ILE A 437 -2.64 7.02 28.42
N GLU A 438 -1.62 7.66 28.99
CA GLU A 438 -1.70 8.36 30.27
C GLU A 438 -2.74 9.48 30.22
N ALA A 439 -2.74 10.28 29.14
CA ALA A 439 -3.72 11.34 28.94
C ALA A 439 -5.15 10.78 28.84
N ALA A 440 -5.36 9.72 28.04
CA ALA A 440 -6.66 9.08 27.91
C ALA A 440 -7.12 8.44 29.23
N PHE A 441 -6.22 7.85 30.01
CA PHE A 441 -6.52 7.31 31.33
C PHE A 441 -6.95 8.41 32.30
N ARG A 442 -6.26 9.56 32.30
CA ARG A 442 -6.62 10.72 33.12
C ARG A 442 -8.02 11.23 32.80
N ASP A 443 -8.37 11.30 31.52
CA ASP A 443 -9.70 11.72 31.07
C ASP A 443 -10.77 10.67 31.45
N ALA A 444 -10.48 9.38 31.28
CA ALA A 444 -11.40 8.29 31.60
C ALA A 444 -11.63 8.13 33.12
N SER A 445 -10.58 8.27 33.93
CA SER A 445 -10.62 8.13 35.40
C SER A 445 -11.25 9.32 36.12
N ALA A 446 -11.44 10.45 35.44
CA ALA A 446 -12.23 11.57 35.95
C ALA A 446 -13.74 11.24 36.05
N SER A 447 -14.17 10.14 35.44
CA SER A 447 -15.54 9.63 35.55
C SER A 447 -15.73 8.69 36.76
N SER A 448 -16.98 8.34 37.07
CA SER A 448 -17.41 7.68 38.31
C SER A 448 -17.01 6.20 38.48
N LEU A 449 -15.99 5.68 37.79
CA LEU A 449 -15.68 4.24 37.78
C LEU A 449 -14.28 3.83 38.23
N SER A 450 -14.24 2.69 38.92
CA SER A 450 -13.09 2.05 39.55
C SER A 450 -12.43 1.04 38.60
N PHE A 451 -11.53 1.50 37.75
CA PHE A 451 -10.49 0.65 37.19
C PHE A 451 -9.11 1.28 37.42
N THR A 452 -8.13 0.43 37.61
CA THR A 452 -6.74 0.89 37.83
C THR A 452 -6.10 1.26 36.50
N GLU A 453 -5.01 2.04 36.56
CA GLU A 453 -4.19 2.34 35.39
C GLU A 453 -3.68 1.07 34.70
N ALA A 454 -3.28 0.06 35.49
CA ALA A 454 -2.84 -1.23 34.97
C ALA A 454 -3.95 -1.99 34.22
N GLU A 455 -5.18 -1.99 34.74
CA GLU A 455 -6.34 -2.58 34.05
C GLU A 455 -6.62 -1.86 32.73
N PHE A 456 -6.58 -0.51 32.73
CA PHE A 456 -6.80 0.28 31.53
C PHE A 456 -5.71 0.05 30.48
N LEU A 457 -4.44 0.06 30.89
CA LEU A 457 -3.30 -0.23 30.04
C LEU A 457 -3.39 -1.63 29.41
N TRP A 458 -3.75 -2.64 30.20
CA TRP A 458 -4.01 -4.00 29.71
C TRP A 458 -5.12 -4.02 28.64
N ALA A 459 -6.24 -3.34 28.90
CA ALA A 459 -7.35 -3.29 27.96
C ALA A 459 -6.99 -2.55 26.66
N VAL A 460 -6.21 -1.48 26.74
CA VAL A 460 -5.69 -0.77 25.56
C VAL A 460 -4.79 -1.67 24.73
N GLN A 461 -3.88 -2.42 25.35
CA GLN A 461 -3.00 -3.36 24.65
C GLN A 461 -3.80 -4.50 23.99
N LEU A 462 -4.84 -5.00 24.66
CA LEU A 462 -5.77 -5.96 24.07
C LEU A 462 -6.48 -5.39 22.83
N VAL A 463 -7.00 -4.17 22.93
CA VAL A 463 -7.70 -3.51 21.81
C VAL A 463 -6.74 -3.25 20.65
N ARG A 464 -5.55 -2.71 20.90
CA ARG A 464 -4.60 -2.37 19.83
C ARG A 464 -4.03 -3.60 19.12
N SER A 465 -3.96 -4.74 19.81
CA SER A 465 -3.50 -6.01 19.23
C SER A 465 -4.62 -6.84 18.55
N ARG A 466 -5.90 -6.54 18.80
CA ARG A 466 -7.02 -7.39 18.34
C ARG A 466 -8.16 -6.68 17.61
N ALA A 467 -8.21 -5.35 17.66
CA ALA A 467 -9.25 -4.61 16.98
C ALA A 467 -8.97 -4.48 15.49
N PHE A 468 -10.02 -4.61 14.68
CA PHE A 468 -10.00 -4.27 13.27
C PHE A 468 -10.87 -3.05 13.00
N SER A 469 -10.59 -2.38 11.89
CA SER A 469 -11.29 -1.15 11.49
C SER A 469 -11.55 -1.16 10.00
N GLY A 470 -12.73 -0.72 9.59
CA GLY A 470 -13.06 -0.64 8.18
C GLY A 470 -14.32 0.19 7.95
N PRO A 471 -14.57 0.60 6.70
CA PRO A 471 -15.90 1.01 6.27
C PRO A 471 -16.76 -0.26 6.24
N TYR A 472 -17.18 -0.72 7.43
CA TYR A 472 -18.19 -1.76 7.57
C TYR A 472 -19.58 -1.26 7.13
N GLU A 473 -19.62 -0.04 6.58
CA GLU A 473 -20.75 0.54 5.91
C GLU A 473 -20.49 0.64 4.41
N GLY A 474 -21.16 -0.23 3.64
CA GLY A 474 -21.10 -0.25 2.19
C GLY A 474 -21.26 -1.66 1.62
N ARG A 475 -22.42 -1.93 0.99
CA ARG A 475 -22.71 -3.22 0.36
C ARG A 475 -21.85 -3.45 -0.87
N GLN A 476 -21.27 -4.65 -1.00
CA GLN A 476 -20.72 -5.11 -2.27
C GLN A 476 -21.87 -5.29 -3.29
N ALA A 477 -21.56 -5.23 -4.60
CA ALA A 477 -22.58 -5.30 -5.66
C ALA A 477 -23.40 -6.61 -5.62
N GLN A 478 -22.80 -7.70 -5.12
CA GLN A 478 -23.47 -8.99 -4.96
C GLN A 478 -24.54 -8.93 -3.86
N ASP A 479 -24.25 -8.31 -2.71
CA ASP A 479 -25.23 -8.15 -1.62
C ASP A 479 -26.46 -7.34 -2.06
N ARG A 480 -26.25 -6.34 -2.93
CA ARG A 480 -27.33 -5.55 -3.54
C ARG A 480 -28.23 -6.41 -4.42
N ALA A 481 -27.63 -7.30 -5.22
CA ALA A 481 -28.39 -8.21 -6.08
C ALA A 481 -29.20 -9.22 -5.27
N VAL A 482 -28.62 -9.79 -4.22
CA VAL A 482 -29.32 -10.72 -3.30
C VAL A 482 -30.49 -10.03 -2.61
N GLN A 483 -30.31 -8.78 -2.16
CA GLN A 483 -31.38 -8.03 -1.51
C GLN A 483 -32.54 -7.68 -2.45
N LEU A 484 -32.24 -7.22 -3.67
CA LEU A 484 -33.27 -6.95 -4.68
C LEU A 484 -34.02 -8.24 -5.05
N ALA A 485 -33.33 -9.37 -5.11
CA ALA A 485 -33.96 -10.67 -5.31
C ALA A 485 -34.88 -11.05 -4.14
N PHE A 486 -34.44 -10.86 -2.89
CA PHE A 486 -35.25 -11.14 -1.70
C PHE A 486 -36.50 -10.26 -1.63
N ILE A 487 -36.40 -8.97 -1.95
CA ILE A 487 -37.55 -8.05 -2.06
C ILE A 487 -38.51 -8.54 -3.15
N GLY A 488 -37.99 -8.99 -4.29
CA GLY A 488 -38.79 -9.59 -5.35
C GLY A 488 -39.56 -10.84 -4.89
N VAL A 489 -38.91 -11.72 -4.12
CA VAL A 489 -39.55 -12.91 -3.54
C VAL A 489 -40.64 -12.54 -2.54
N LEU A 490 -40.37 -11.61 -1.62
CA LEU A 490 -41.36 -11.12 -0.65
C LEU A 490 -42.56 -10.47 -1.34
N LEU A 491 -42.34 -9.71 -2.41
CA LEU A 491 -43.40 -9.12 -3.22
C LEU A 491 -44.33 -10.20 -3.80
N VAL A 492 -43.74 -11.22 -4.45
CA VAL A 492 -44.50 -12.32 -5.07
C VAL A 492 -45.30 -13.08 -4.01
N LEU A 493 -44.70 -13.39 -2.86
CA LEU A 493 -45.37 -14.06 -1.74
C LEU A 493 -46.51 -13.21 -1.15
N SER A 494 -46.29 -11.91 -0.96
CA SER A 494 -47.28 -11.01 -0.35
C SER A 494 -48.49 -10.77 -1.24
N ILE A 495 -48.28 -10.71 -2.56
CA ILE A 495 -49.37 -10.65 -3.55
C ILE A 495 -50.08 -12.00 -3.63
N GLY A 496 -49.33 -13.11 -3.72
CA GLY A 496 -49.89 -14.45 -3.84
C GLY A 496 -50.71 -14.91 -2.63
N THR A 497 -50.43 -14.36 -1.44
CA THR A 497 -51.18 -14.64 -0.20
C THR A 497 -52.30 -13.64 0.08
N GLY A 498 -52.44 -12.59 -0.76
CA GLY A 498 -53.49 -11.56 -0.62
C GLY A 498 -53.26 -10.57 0.53
N PHE A 499 -52.09 -10.59 1.18
CA PHE A 499 -51.75 -9.63 2.24
C PHE A 499 -51.59 -8.20 1.70
N VAL A 500 -51.20 -8.04 0.44
CA VAL A 500 -50.97 -6.73 -0.19
C VAL A 500 -51.55 -6.73 -1.60
N THR A 501 -52.17 -5.61 -2.00
CA THR A 501 -52.63 -5.44 -3.39
C THR A 501 -51.43 -5.34 -4.35
N PRO A 502 -51.57 -5.77 -5.62
CA PRO A 502 -50.47 -5.73 -6.59
C PRO A 502 -49.82 -4.34 -6.71
N GLU A 503 -50.65 -3.29 -6.69
CA GLU A 503 -50.22 -1.89 -6.80
C GLU A 503 -49.39 -1.46 -5.58
N ASN A 504 -49.84 -1.77 -4.36
CA ASN A 504 -49.12 -1.41 -3.14
C ASN A 504 -47.83 -2.23 -2.97
N GLY A 505 -47.84 -3.49 -3.40
CA GLY A 505 -46.66 -4.34 -3.40
C GLY A 505 -45.59 -3.80 -4.34
N VAL A 506 -45.94 -3.50 -5.59
CA VAL A 506 -45.00 -2.97 -6.59
C VAL A 506 -44.46 -1.61 -6.15
N ASN A 507 -45.30 -0.72 -5.62
CA ASN A 507 -44.87 0.58 -5.11
C ASN A 507 -43.91 0.45 -3.92
N GLY A 508 -44.17 -0.47 -2.99
CA GLY A 508 -43.28 -0.76 -1.87
C GLY A 508 -41.94 -1.36 -2.30
N ALA A 509 -41.94 -2.28 -3.27
CA ALA A 509 -40.72 -2.88 -3.82
C ALA A 509 -39.88 -1.85 -4.59
N LEU A 510 -40.53 -0.97 -5.37
CA LEU A 510 -39.87 0.11 -6.09
C LEU A 510 -39.29 1.15 -5.12
N ALA A 511 -40.04 1.52 -4.08
CA ALA A 511 -39.55 2.42 -3.03
C ALA A 511 -38.32 1.83 -2.32
N ALA A 512 -38.32 0.53 -2.00
CA ALA A 512 -37.15 -0.14 -1.44
C ALA A 512 -35.97 -0.18 -2.42
N ALA A 513 -36.23 -0.53 -3.69
CA ALA A 513 -35.20 -0.60 -4.74
C ALA A 513 -34.53 0.75 -5.05
N ILE A 514 -35.22 1.87 -4.78
CA ILE A 514 -34.68 3.23 -4.90
C ILE A 514 -34.05 3.69 -3.57
N ALA A 515 -34.71 3.44 -2.44
CA ALA A 515 -34.23 3.86 -1.13
C ALA A 515 -32.92 3.17 -0.75
N ILE A 516 -32.75 1.88 -1.05
CA ILE A 516 -31.51 1.14 -0.76
C ILE A 516 -30.27 1.79 -1.39
N PRO A 517 -30.19 1.98 -2.72
CA PRO A 517 -29.04 2.64 -3.33
C PRO A 517 -28.95 4.12 -2.96
N LEU A 518 -30.07 4.79 -2.66
CA LEU A 518 -30.06 6.20 -2.25
C LEU A 518 -29.54 6.38 -0.82
N THR A 519 -29.91 5.51 0.13
CA THR A 519 -29.37 5.49 1.49
C THR A 519 -27.91 5.07 1.46
N ASP A 520 -27.54 4.06 0.67
CA ASP A 520 -26.14 3.66 0.51
C ASP A 520 -25.31 4.77 -0.17
N PHE A 521 -25.88 5.54 -1.10
CA PHE A 521 -25.23 6.69 -1.74
C PHE A 521 -25.12 7.89 -0.79
N LEU A 522 -26.19 8.25 -0.08
CA LEU A 522 -26.22 9.38 0.84
C LEU A 522 -25.38 9.10 2.09
N VAL A 523 -25.50 7.91 2.68
CA VAL A 523 -24.68 7.48 3.83
C VAL A 523 -23.25 7.20 3.36
N GLY A 524 -23.03 6.49 2.25
CA GLY A 524 -21.69 6.19 1.74
C GLY A 524 -20.90 7.40 1.22
N GLN A 525 -21.55 8.49 0.79
CA GLN A 525 -20.86 9.75 0.46
C GLN A 525 -20.69 10.69 1.67
N THR A 526 -21.38 10.45 2.79
CA THR A 526 -21.31 11.33 3.98
C THR A 526 -20.70 10.68 5.21
N SER A 527 -20.60 9.35 5.27
CA SER A 527 -20.08 8.62 6.42
C SER A 527 -18.59 8.34 6.26
N SER A 528 -17.78 9.29 6.73
CA SER A 528 -16.43 9.00 7.22
C SER A 528 -16.47 8.13 8.50
N LEU A 529 -17.56 7.38 8.73
CA LEU A 529 -17.83 6.61 9.94
C LEU A 529 -17.01 5.33 9.88
N LYS A 530 -15.80 5.41 10.43
CA LYS A 530 -14.99 4.22 10.70
C LYS A 530 -15.63 3.50 11.89
N ARG A 531 -15.89 2.21 11.70
CA ARG A 531 -16.29 1.32 12.80
C ARG A 531 -15.06 0.53 13.24
N HIS A 532 -14.80 0.55 14.54
CA HIS A 532 -13.71 -0.19 15.17
C HIS A 532 -14.31 -1.30 16.01
N VAL A 533 -13.77 -2.52 15.88
CA VAL A 533 -14.41 -3.72 16.42
C VAL A 533 -13.37 -4.65 17.03
N VAL A 534 -13.64 -5.12 18.25
CA VAL A 534 -13.03 -6.34 18.80
C VAL A 534 -14.08 -7.44 18.68
N CYS A 535 -13.78 -8.44 17.87
CA CYS A 535 -14.72 -9.50 17.54
C CYS A 535 -14.23 -10.83 18.13
N PRO A 536 -14.92 -11.38 19.15
CA PRO A 536 -14.60 -12.69 19.69
C PRO A 536 -14.53 -13.74 18.58
N VAL A 537 -13.66 -14.73 18.74
CA VAL A 537 -13.40 -15.82 17.78
C VAL A 537 -12.54 -15.39 16.59
N VAL A 538 -12.85 -14.25 15.97
CA VAL A 538 -12.02 -13.67 14.91
C VAL A 538 -10.67 -13.23 15.48
N ASP A 539 -10.66 -12.70 16.70
CA ASP A 539 -9.46 -12.29 17.44
C ASP A 539 -8.50 -13.44 17.82
N TYR A 540 -8.86 -14.70 17.57
CA TYR A 540 -7.99 -15.86 17.75
C TYR A 540 -7.17 -16.21 16.51
N LEU A 541 -7.46 -15.60 15.35
CA LEU A 541 -6.71 -15.82 14.12
C LEU A 541 -5.38 -15.05 14.19
N ASN A 542 -4.28 -15.74 13.93
CA ASN A 542 -2.95 -15.14 13.91
C ASN A 542 -2.66 -14.39 12.61
N HIS A 543 -1.58 -13.63 12.59
CA HIS A 543 -1.16 -12.86 11.43
C HIS A 543 -0.32 -13.69 10.45
N ASP A 544 -0.59 -13.52 9.16
CA ASP A 544 0.34 -13.84 8.08
C ASP A 544 0.27 -12.72 7.03
N GLY A 545 1.42 -12.09 6.72
CA GLY A 545 1.51 -11.01 5.75
C GLY A 545 1.23 -11.45 4.31
N ALA A 546 1.35 -12.76 4.00
CA ALA A 546 1.06 -13.33 2.70
C ALA A 546 -0.42 -13.69 2.50
N THR A 547 -1.16 -13.88 3.60
CA THR A 547 -2.58 -14.22 3.54
C THR A 547 -3.40 -13.01 3.05
N ILE A 548 -4.42 -13.28 2.23
CA ILE A 548 -5.38 -12.28 1.76
C ILE A 548 -6.71 -12.58 2.45
N SER A 549 -7.08 -11.79 3.45
CA SER A 549 -8.32 -11.96 4.20
C SER A 549 -9.20 -10.72 4.10
N ASP A 550 -10.50 -10.93 3.97
CA ASP A 550 -11.52 -9.88 4.05
C ASP A 550 -12.39 -10.13 5.29
N ILE A 551 -12.49 -9.12 6.15
CA ILE A 551 -13.43 -9.12 7.27
C ILE A 551 -14.48 -8.08 6.91
N ALA A 552 -15.71 -8.51 6.73
CA ALA A 552 -16.80 -7.65 6.30
C ALA A 552 -17.98 -7.72 7.28
N TYR A 553 -18.76 -6.65 7.36
CA TYR A 553 -20.03 -6.66 8.09
C TYR A 553 -21.17 -6.96 7.12
N GLU A 554 -21.88 -8.05 7.36
CA GLU A 554 -23.02 -8.50 6.56
C GLU A 554 -24.33 -8.01 7.19
N TYR A 555 -25.00 -7.09 6.50
CA TYR A 555 -26.18 -6.40 7.02
C TYR A 555 -27.41 -7.29 7.25
N PHE A 556 -27.68 -8.27 6.37
CA PHE A 556 -28.87 -9.13 6.51
C PHE A 556 -28.71 -10.15 7.62
N GLY A 557 -27.48 -10.64 7.80
CA GLY A 557 -27.15 -11.53 8.91
C GLY A 557 -26.94 -10.80 10.24
N ASP A 558 -26.81 -9.46 10.22
CA ASP A 558 -26.31 -8.64 11.34
C ASP A 558 -25.08 -9.29 11.97
N ALA A 559 -24.05 -9.55 11.16
CA ALA A 559 -22.89 -10.36 11.55
C ALA A 559 -21.60 -9.90 10.87
N PHE A 560 -20.46 -10.16 11.51
CA PHE A 560 -19.14 -10.03 10.91
C PHE A 560 -18.73 -11.36 10.28
N VAL A 561 -18.26 -11.31 9.04
CA VAL A 561 -17.90 -12.50 8.26
C VAL A 561 -16.46 -12.39 7.81
N VAL A 562 -15.70 -13.46 8.06
CA VAL A 562 -14.31 -13.59 7.62
C VAL A 562 -14.25 -14.48 6.39
N ARG A 563 -13.64 -13.98 5.32
CA ARG A 563 -13.36 -14.71 4.07
C ARG A 563 -11.87 -14.67 3.78
N ILE A 564 -11.34 -15.74 3.21
CA ILE A 564 -9.92 -15.82 2.88
C ILE A 564 -9.74 -16.21 1.42
N ASN A 565 -8.83 -15.52 0.73
CA ASN A 565 -8.44 -15.78 -0.64
C ASN A 565 -7.14 -16.60 -0.66
N GLY A 566 -7.19 -17.80 -1.23
CA GLY A 566 -6.06 -18.75 -1.25
C GLY A 566 -6.37 -20.12 -0.62
N GLY A 567 -7.33 -20.19 0.31
CA GLY A 567 -7.77 -21.42 0.97
C GLY A 567 -6.74 -22.06 1.92
N PHE A 568 -7.17 -23.06 2.71
CA PHE A 568 -6.34 -23.85 3.63
C PHE A 568 -6.66 -25.34 3.51
N LYS A 569 -5.68 -26.18 3.81
CA LYS A 569 -5.85 -27.63 3.94
C LYS A 569 -6.19 -28.03 5.36
N GLU A 570 -6.88 -29.16 5.50
CA GLU A 570 -7.10 -29.79 6.81
C GLU A 570 -5.78 -29.88 7.59
N GLY A 571 -5.80 -29.38 8.82
CA GLY A 571 -4.64 -29.39 9.72
C GLY A 571 -3.74 -28.15 9.65
N GLU A 572 -3.90 -27.27 8.66
CA GLU A 572 -3.13 -26.02 8.55
C GLU A 572 -3.63 -24.96 9.53
N GLU A 573 -2.73 -24.09 9.97
CA GLU A 573 -3.09 -22.88 10.71
C GLU A 573 -3.86 -21.92 9.80
N VAL A 574 -4.96 -21.39 10.30
CA VAL A 574 -5.76 -20.38 9.60
C VAL A 574 -5.32 -19.01 10.11
N CYS A 575 -4.65 -18.26 9.25
CA CYS A 575 -4.18 -16.91 9.51
C CYS A 575 -5.05 -15.87 8.81
N ILE A 576 -4.92 -14.61 9.22
CA ILE A 576 -5.47 -13.44 8.54
C ILE A 576 -4.40 -12.36 8.38
N ASN A 577 -4.68 -11.38 7.53
CA ASN A 577 -3.85 -10.21 7.40
C ASN A 577 -4.35 -9.10 8.34
N TYR A 578 -3.51 -8.64 9.27
CA TYR A 578 -3.85 -7.55 10.19
C TYR A 578 -3.77 -6.16 9.54
N GLY A 579 -3.32 -6.08 8.29
CA GLY A 579 -3.36 -4.89 7.45
C GLY A 579 -2.29 -4.91 6.36
N GLU A 580 -2.64 -4.43 5.17
CA GLU A 580 -1.81 -4.51 3.95
C GLU A 580 -0.45 -3.79 4.01
N GLN A 581 -0.15 -3.04 5.08
CA GLN A 581 1.04 -2.18 5.21
C GLN A 581 1.61 -2.15 6.65
N ARG A 582 1.65 -3.30 7.34
CA ARG A 582 2.22 -3.39 8.69
C ARG A 582 3.72 -3.72 8.61
N SER A 583 4.56 -2.76 8.95
CA SER A 583 5.99 -2.98 9.16
C SER A 583 6.27 -3.78 10.45
N ASN A 584 7.47 -4.33 10.59
CA ASN A 584 7.87 -5.00 11.83
C ASN A 584 7.91 -4.03 13.02
N ASP A 585 8.19 -2.75 12.80
CA ASP A 585 8.04 -1.70 13.83
C ASP A 585 6.61 -1.69 14.39
N THR A 586 5.62 -1.73 13.49
CA THR A 586 4.19 -1.69 13.85
C THR A 586 3.74 -2.98 14.50
N LEU A 587 4.17 -4.13 13.97
CA LEU A 587 3.86 -5.45 14.52
C LEU A 587 4.43 -5.59 15.94
N LEU A 588 5.68 -5.19 16.14
CA LEU A 588 6.31 -5.24 17.45
C LEU A 588 5.64 -4.28 18.43
N GLN A 589 5.42 -3.03 18.03
CA GLN A 589 4.86 -2.00 18.89
C GLN A 589 3.45 -2.33 19.40
N PHE A 590 2.58 -2.88 18.57
CA PHE A 590 1.17 -3.07 18.91
C PHE A 590 0.75 -4.51 19.15
N TYR A 591 1.50 -5.48 18.62
CA TYR A 591 1.14 -6.90 18.69
C TYR A 591 2.18 -7.77 19.42
N GLY A 592 3.39 -7.25 19.67
CA GLY A 592 4.42 -7.96 20.42
C GLY A 592 5.13 -9.06 19.64
N PHE A 593 5.14 -9.00 18.31
CA PHE A 593 5.88 -9.96 17.48
C PHE A 593 6.44 -9.28 16.22
N VAL A 594 7.39 -9.94 15.57
CA VAL A 594 7.92 -9.56 14.24
C VAL A 594 7.79 -10.71 13.27
N GLU A 595 7.67 -10.41 11.99
CA GLU A 595 7.62 -11.40 10.92
C GLU A 595 8.97 -11.43 10.19
N ARG A 596 9.56 -12.64 10.09
CA ARG A 596 10.95 -12.85 9.64
C ARG A 596 11.23 -12.38 8.21
N ASP A 597 10.22 -12.49 7.34
CA ASP A 597 10.30 -12.15 5.92
C ASP A 597 9.16 -11.19 5.52
N ASN A 598 8.89 -10.21 6.39
CA ASN A 598 7.80 -9.25 6.19
C ASN A 598 8.02 -8.42 4.92
N ALA A 599 7.20 -8.67 3.90
CA ALA A 599 7.29 -7.98 2.61
C ALA A 599 6.91 -6.48 2.69
N ASN A 600 6.27 -6.08 3.79
CA ASN A 600 5.84 -4.72 4.06
C ASN A 600 6.74 -4.03 5.10
N ASP A 601 7.91 -4.60 5.40
CA ASP A 601 8.80 -4.02 6.37
C ASP A 601 9.40 -2.70 5.87
N THR A 602 9.60 -1.77 6.80
CA THR A 602 10.08 -0.43 6.51
C THR A 602 11.00 0.03 7.62
N TYR A 603 12.04 0.78 7.28
CA TYR A 603 12.96 1.38 8.23
C TYR A 603 12.91 2.91 8.14
N THR A 604 12.83 3.58 9.28
CA THR A 604 12.83 5.05 9.38
C THR A 604 14.21 5.55 9.74
N MET A 605 14.83 6.33 8.86
CA MET A 605 16.13 6.96 9.11
C MET A 605 15.98 8.48 9.28
N ASP A 606 16.50 9.01 10.40
CA ASP A 606 16.69 10.44 10.57
C ASP A 606 17.97 10.89 9.86
N ILE A 607 17.80 11.39 8.63
CA ILE A 607 18.90 11.83 7.77
C ILE A 607 19.71 12.96 8.41
N LEU A 608 19.07 13.88 9.14
CA LEU A 608 19.75 15.02 9.73
C LEU A 608 20.66 14.59 10.89
N ARG A 609 20.14 13.71 11.75
CA ARG A 609 20.95 13.14 12.83
C ARG A 609 22.15 12.36 12.30
N HIS A 610 21.97 11.60 11.23
CA HIS A 610 23.05 10.86 10.60
C HIS A 610 24.14 11.79 10.02
N LEU A 611 23.74 12.87 9.36
CA LEU A 611 24.68 13.86 8.84
C LEU A 611 25.45 14.60 9.95
N ASP A 612 24.79 14.90 11.08
CA ASP A 612 25.42 15.52 12.24
C ASP A 612 26.44 14.58 12.92
N GLU A 613 26.12 13.29 13.02
CA GLU A 613 27.03 12.25 13.55
C GLU A 613 28.27 12.07 12.66
N GLU A 614 28.11 12.07 11.33
CA GLU A 614 29.23 11.99 10.38
C GLU A 614 30.09 13.26 10.43
N ALA A 615 29.48 14.44 10.48
CA ALA A 615 30.21 15.70 10.65
C ALA A 615 30.97 15.78 11.98
N ALA A 616 30.44 15.17 13.04
CA ALA A 616 31.11 15.09 14.34
C ALA A 616 32.31 14.12 14.30
N LYS A 617 32.21 13.00 13.59
CA LYS A 617 33.34 12.08 13.38
C LYS A 617 34.45 12.73 12.57
N GLU A 618 34.14 13.45 11.50
CA GLU A 618 35.14 14.17 10.69
C GLU A 618 35.92 15.20 11.53
N ARG A 619 35.22 15.96 12.38
CA ARG A 619 35.86 16.91 13.32
C ARG A 619 36.72 16.22 14.37
N SER A 620 36.40 14.99 14.76
CA SER A 620 37.19 14.22 15.73
C SER A 620 38.47 13.62 15.14
N LEU A 621 38.56 13.52 13.81
CA LEU A 621 39.72 12.99 13.07
C LEU A 621 40.73 14.07 12.65
N GLU A 622 40.38 15.36 12.75
CA GLU A 622 41.33 16.46 12.62
C GLU A 622 42.25 16.52 13.84
N VAL A 623 43.33 15.73 13.81
CA VAL A 623 44.46 15.84 14.74
C VAL A 623 45.07 17.24 14.59
N PRO A 624 45.21 18.03 15.68
CA PRO A 624 45.81 19.36 15.57
C PRO A 624 47.27 19.22 15.13
N LEU A 625 47.61 19.87 14.01
CA LEU A 625 48.99 20.00 13.56
C LEU A 625 49.83 20.64 14.68
N PRO A 626 51.02 20.11 15.00
CA PRO A 626 51.86 20.67 16.03
C PRO A 626 52.24 22.10 15.62
N ALA A 627 52.01 23.05 16.52
CA ALA A 627 52.36 24.45 16.32
C ALA A 627 53.86 24.55 16.04
N GLU A 628 54.23 25.00 14.84
CA GLU A 628 55.61 25.32 14.49
C GLU A 628 56.10 26.46 15.37
N GLY A 629 57.23 26.21 16.05
CA GLY A 629 57.91 27.14 16.95
C GLY A 629 58.91 28.06 16.26
#